data_AF-A0A534STV0-F1
#
_entry.id   AF-A0A534STV0-F1
#
_cell.length_a   1.000
_cell.length_b   1.000
_cell.length_c   1.000
_cell.angle_alpha   90.00
_cell.angle_beta   90.00
_cell.angle_gamma   90.00
#
_symmetry.space_group_name_H-M   'P 1'
#
loop_
_entity.id
_entity.type
_entity.pdbx_description
1 polymer ?
#
loop_
_entity_poly.entity_id
_entity_poly.type
_entity_poly.pdbx_seq_one_letter_code
_entity_poly.pdbx_strand_id
1 'polypeptide(L)'
;MLTREQRIGAFFVVGIVLLFVAIELTLGLGLLRRRYPLYATFRDVQGLDSGADVRLAGIKAGRVDGMQIEQDHVRVTLLINGGLVV
;
A
#
# COMPACT_ATOMS: atom_id res chain seq x y z
N MET A 1 25.96 -31.40 -6.74
CA MET A 1 24.74 -32.16 -6.42
C MET A 1 24.08 -31.49 -5.23
N LEU A 2 22.87 -30.94 -5.38
CA LEU A 2 22.17 -30.35 -4.23
C LEU A 2 21.79 -31.47 -3.27
N THR A 3 22.15 -31.35 -2.00
CA THR A 3 21.72 -32.32 -0.98
C THR A 3 20.22 -32.15 -0.71
N ARG A 4 19.57 -33.19 -0.17
CA ARG A 4 18.10 -33.21 0.02
C ARG A 4 17.63 -32.04 0.89
N GLU A 5 18.46 -31.63 1.86
CA GLU A 5 18.20 -30.48 2.74
C GLU A 5 18.13 -29.17 1.94
N GLN A 6 19.02 -28.98 0.96
CA GLN A 6 19.02 -27.78 0.11
C GLN A 6 17.77 -27.68 -0.77
N ARG A 7 17.23 -28.83 -1.21
CA ARG A 7 16.01 -28.87 -2.03
C ARG A 7 14.78 -28.47 -1.23
N ILE A 8 14.70 -28.91 0.03
CA ILE A 8 13.62 -28.54 0.96
C ILE A 8 13.72 -27.06 1.32
N GLY A 9 14.93 -26.58 1.61
CA GLY A 9 15.18 -25.16 1.86
C GLY A 9 14.75 -24.28 0.67
N ALA A 10 15.12 -24.66 -0.55
CA ALA A 10 14.71 -23.93 -1.76
C ALA A 10 13.18 -23.91 -1.95
N PHE A 11 12.49 -25.02 -1.70
CA PHE A 11 11.03 -25.07 -1.76
C PHE A 11 10.38 -24.10 -0.76
N PHE A 12 10.89 -24.05 0.47
CA PHE A 12 10.38 -23.16 1.51
C PHE A 12 10.56 -21.68 1.13
N VAL A 13 11.75 -21.32 0.63
CA VAL A 13 12.04 -19.96 0.17
C VAL A 13 11.13 -19.56 -0.98
N VAL A 14 10.93 -20.43 -1.97
CA VAL A 14 10.01 -20.18 -3.10
C VAL A 14 8.59 -20.00 -2.59
N GLY A 15 8.14 -20.82 -1.64
CA GLY A 15 6.82 -20.70 -1.02
C GLY A 15 6.61 -19.35 -0.34
N ILE A 16 7.59 -18.87 0.44
CA ILE A 16 7.53 -17.55 1.08
C ILE A 16 7.47 -16.43 0.04
N VAL A 17 8.27 -16.51 -1.02
CA VAL A 17 8.25 -15.52 -2.11
C VAL A 17 6.88 -15.49 -2.79
N LEU A 18 6.30 -16.65 -3.09
CA LEU A 18 4.97 -16.73 -3.70
C LEU A 18 3.88 -16.18 -2.77
N LEU A 19 3.95 -16.48 -1.47
CA LEU A 19 3.03 -15.92 -0.48
C LEU A 19 3.11 -14.39 -0.44
N PHE A 20 4.33 -13.84 -0.43
CA PHE A 20 4.55 -12.40 -0.44
C PHE A 20 3.95 -11.75 -1.69
N VAL A 21 4.17 -12.35 -2.87
CA VAL A 21 3.59 -11.88 -4.14
C VAL A 21 2.05 -11.94 -4.11
N ALA A 22 1.45 -13.00 -3.57
CA ALA A 22 0.01 -13.13 -3.45
C ALA A 22 -0.60 -12.05 -2.53
N ILE A 23 0.07 -11.74 -1.40
CA ILE A 23 -0.33 -10.66 -0.49
C ILE A 23 -0.26 -9.31 -1.20
N GLU A 24 0.85 -9.02 -1.90
CA GLU A 24 1.00 -7.79 -2.68
C GLU A 24 -0.10 -7.61 -3.73
N LEU A 25 -0.45 -8.68 -4.47
CA LEU A 25 -1.50 -8.66 -5.49
C LEU A 25 -2.89 -8.47 -4.88
N THR A 26 -3.17 -9.10 -3.74
CA THR A 26 -4.49 -9.07 -3.09
C THR A 26 -4.72 -7.75 -2.35
N LEU A 27 -3.77 -7.35 -1.52
CA LEU A 27 -3.89 -6.13 -0.73
C LEU A 27 -3.51 -4.89 -1.56
N GLY A 28 -2.75 -5.02 -2.65
CA GLY A 28 -2.34 -3.87 -3.47
C GLY A 28 -1.48 -2.86 -2.70
N LEU A 29 -0.73 -3.33 -1.69
CA LEU A 29 0.17 -2.51 -0.88
C LEU A 29 1.14 -1.73 -1.78
N GLY A 30 1.52 -2.33 -2.91
CA GLY A 30 2.31 -1.74 -3.98
C GLY A 30 3.58 -1.13 -3.45
N LEU A 31 4.26 -1.90 -2.59
CA LEU A 31 5.58 -1.62 -2.03
C LEU A 31 6.63 -1.39 -3.14
N LEU A 32 6.38 -1.92 -4.34
CA LEU A 32 7.23 -1.77 -5.53
C LEU A 32 6.93 -0.49 -6.35
N ARG A 33 5.83 0.23 -6.09
CA ARG A 33 5.48 1.45 -6.83
C ARG A 33 6.02 2.68 -6.11
N ARG A 34 6.64 3.59 -6.86
CA ARG A 34 7.14 4.89 -6.36
C ARG A 34 5.94 5.76 -5.97
N ARG A 35 5.59 5.74 -4.69
CA ARG A 35 4.52 6.56 -4.10
C ARG A 35 5.13 7.74 -3.36
N TYR A 36 4.44 8.87 -3.37
CA TYR A 36 4.81 10.03 -2.56
C TYR A 36 3.71 10.32 -1.54
N PRO A 37 4.08 10.60 -0.27
CA PRO A 37 3.12 11.01 0.73
C PRO A 37 2.65 12.44 0.45
N LEU A 38 1.35 12.64 0.50
CA LEU A 38 0.67 13.92 0.45
C LEU A 38 -0.15 14.06 1.73
N TYR A 39 -0.03 15.20 2.40
CA TYR A 39 -0.79 15.49 3.60
C TYR A 39 -1.95 16.41 3.23
N ALA A 40 -3.16 16.02 3.60
CA ALA A 40 -4.34 16.84 3.46
C ALA A 40 -5.04 16.97 4.81
N THR A 41 -5.58 18.15 5.08
CA THR A 41 -6.28 18.43 6.34
C THR A 41 -7.76 18.56 6.05
N PHE A 42 -8.57 17.81 6.78
CA PHE A 42 -10.03 17.83 6.69
C PHE A 42 -10.63 18.17 8.05
N ARG A 43 -11.83 18.77 8.06
CA ARG A 43 -12.57 19.05 9.31
C ARG A 43 -13.32 17.83 9.82
N ASP A 44 -13.75 16.96 8.91
CA ASP A 44 -14.44 15.71 9.21
C ASP A 44 -14.03 14.66 8.17
N VAL A 45 -13.84 13.42 8.63
CA VAL A 45 -13.45 12.25 7.83
C VAL A 45 -14.31 11.03 8.16
N GLN A 46 -15.52 11.24 8.67
CA GLN A 46 -16.43 10.17 9.06
C GLN A 46 -16.62 9.14 7.94
N GLY A 47 -16.36 7.86 8.24
CA GLY A 47 -16.47 6.75 7.29
C GLY A 47 -15.26 6.58 6.37
N LEU A 48 -14.20 7.38 6.52
CA LEU A 48 -12.92 7.13 5.85
C LEU A 48 -12.09 6.15 6.68
N ASP A 49 -11.66 5.05 6.07
CA ASP A 49 -10.78 4.07 6.69
C ASP A 49 -9.35 4.14 6.13
N SER A 50 -8.39 3.72 6.94
CA SER A 50 -7.03 3.46 6.44
C SER A 50 -7.07 2.35 5.39
N GLY A 51 -6.31 2.53 4.31
CA GLY A 51 -6.34 1.63 3.16
C GLY A 51 -7.38 1.99 2.09
N ALA A 52 -8.23 2.99 2.31
CA ALA A 52 -9.19 3.46 1.31
C ALA A 52 -8.50 3.93 0.01
N ASP A 53 -9.18 3.71 -1.13
CA ASP A 53 -8.66 4.08 -2.44
C ASP A 53 -8.77 5.59 -2.68
N VAL A 54 -7.68 6.22 -3.08
CA VAL A 54 -7.65 7.63 -3.47
C VAL A 54 -7.82 7.73 -4.98
N ARG A 55 -8.78 8.54 -5.43
CA ARG A 55 -9.10 8.72 -6.85
C ARG A 55 -8.92 10.17 -7.26
N LEU A 56 -8.29 10.37 -8.42
CA LEU A 56 -8.14 11.67 -9.08
C LEU A 56 -8.88 11.60 -10.42
N ALA A 57 -9.88 12.45 -10.61
CA ALA A 57 -10.71 12.48 -11.84
C ALA A 57 -11.26 11.09 -12.25
N GLY A 58 -11.60 10.24 -11.29
CA GLY A 58 -12.11 8.88 -11.52
C GLY A 58 -11.04 7.79 -11.68
N ILE A 59 -9.75 8.15 -11.79
CA ILE A 59 -8.64 7.20 -11.89
C ILE A 59 -8.09 6.90 -10.49
N LYS A 60 -7.83 5.61 -10.19
CA LYS A 60 -7.19 5.19 -8.94
C LYS A 60 -5.77 5.77 -8.88
N ALA A 61 -5.60 6.80 -8.06
CA ALA A 61 -4.38 7.56 -7.93
C ALA A 61 -3.49 7.09 -6.78
N GLY A 62 -4.08 6.45 -5.77
CA GLY A 62 -3.34 6.10 -4.56
C GLY A 62 -4.17 5.38 -3.51
N ARG A 63 -3.69 5.45 -2.27
CA ARG A 63 -4.33 4.88 -1.08
C ARG A 63 -4.11 5.77 0.15
N VAL A 64 -5.08 5.80 1.06
CA VAL A 64 -4.94 6.43 2.38
C VAL A 64 -4.04 5.56 3.25
N ASP A 65 -2.95 6.13 3.73
CA ASP A 65 -1.99 5.44 4.60
C ASP A 65 -2.45 5.47 6.05
N GLY A 66 -2.91 6.64 6.51
CA GLY A 66 -3.39 6.83 7.87
C GLY A 66 -4.01 8.20 8.09
N MET A 67 -4.57 8.36 9.28
CA MET A 67 -5.21 9.60 9.71
C MET A 67 -4.80 9.90 11.15
N GLN A 68 -4.55 11.17 11.44
CA GLN A 68 -4.24 11.68 12.78
C GLN A 68 -5.17 12.82 13.10
N ILE A 69 -5.81 12.74 14.27
CA ILE A 69 -6.66 13.81 14.79
C ILE A 69 -5.74 14.82 15.48
N GLU A 70 -5.76 16.05 15.01
CA GLU A 70 -4.99 17.17 15.52
C GLU A 70 -5.97 18.28 15.94
N GLN A 71 -6.26 18.35 17.25
CA GLN A 71 -7.13 19.36 17.87
C GLN A 71 -8.55 19.45 17.26
N ASP A 72 -8.72 20.26 16.22
CA ASP A 72 -10.00 20.58 15.54
C ASP A 72 -10.01 20.07 14.08
N HIS A 73 -8.93 19.45 13.61
CA HIS A 73 -8.83 18.94 12.26
C HIS A 73 -8.24 17.53 12.23
N VAL A 74 -8.49 16.82 11.13
CA VAL A 74 -7.92 15.51 10.87
C VAL A 74 -6.93 15.62 9.73
N ARG A 75 -5.67 15.32 10.04
CA ARG A 75 -4.59 15.20 9.06
C ARG A 75 -4.63 13.79 8.47
N VAL A 76 -4.85 13.72 7.16
CA VAL A 76 -4.88 12.47 6.39
C VAL A 76 -3.60 12.39 5.58
N THR A 77 -2.91 11.26 5.67
CA THR A 77 -1.73 10.95 4.87
C THR A 77 -2.17 10.09 3.68
N LEU A 78 -1.98 10.61 2.47
CA LEU A 78 -2.34 9.94 1.22
C LEU A 78 -1.06 9.54 0.48
N LEU A 79 -0.98 8.30 0.02
CA LEU A 79 0.12 7.83 -0.82
C LEU A 79 -0.32 7.84 -2.28
N ILE A 80 0.22 8.77 -3.06
CA ILE A 80 -0.13 8.95 -4.48
C ILE A 80 0.95 8.33 -5.37
N ASN A 81 0.52 7.68 -6.46
CA ASN A 81 1.41 7.07 -7.44
C ASN A 81 2.07 8.16 -8.33
N GLY A 82 3.40 8.24 -8.32
CA GLY A 82 4.19 9.24 -9.07
C GLY A 82 4.20 9.11 -10.61
N GLY A 83 3.34 8.25 -11.18
CA GLY A 83 3.19 8.08 -12.63
C GLY A 83 2.01 8.83 -13.24
N LEU A 84 1.24 9.58 -12.43
CA LEU A 84 0.17 10.43 -12.92
C LEU A 84 0.77 11.76 -13.38
N VAL A 85 1.13 11.82 -14.66
CA VAL A 85 1.42 13.08 -15.36
C VAL A 85 0.07 13.70 -15.70
N VAL A 86 -0.26 14.81 -15.06
CA VAL A 86 -1.41 15.66 -15.41
C VAL A 86 -0.94 16.70 -16.44
#